data_AF-A0A9N9MQB8-F1
#
_entry.id   AF-A0A9N9MQB8-F1
#
_cell.length_a   1.000
_cell.length_b   1.000
_cell.length_c   1.000
_cell.angle_alpha   90.00
_cell.angle_beta   90.00
_cell.angle_gamma   90.00
#
_symmetry.space_group_name_H-M   'P 1'
#
loop_
_entity.id
_entity.type
_entity.pdbx_description
1 polymer ?
#
loop_
_entity_poly.entity_id
_entity_poly.type
_entity_poly.pdbx_seq_one_letter_code
_entity_poly.pdbx_strand_id
1 'polypeptide(L)'
;MKVYDHISPTFHEVADARLLLHVRHASIFEGHNKINIKTVDSYVVVIAMYAFSMLDKVEELWIEYGIGRHFQYLPIYLMHEKLSPGLSNLLPFFHAFTGAENVLSFAGIGKTTAWKTCGFREVDVVAFGEFLNMAHTQFIS
;
A
#
# COMPACT_ATOMS: atom_id res chain seq x y z
N MET A 1 -22.81 4.35 20.95
CA MET A 1 -21.98 4.38 19.73
C MET A 1 -21.74 5.84 19.39
N LYS A 2 -20.52 6.37 19.61
CA LYS A 2 -20.21 7.75 19.23
C LYS A 2 -19.96 7.77 17.72
N VAL A 3 -20.85 8.40 16.97
CA VAL A 3 -20.65 8.68 15.55
C VAL A 3 -19.79 9.93 15.50
N TYR A 4 -18.63 9.83 14.85
CA TYR A 4 -17.70 10.93 14.67
C TYR A 4 -17.94 11.56 13.29
N ASP A 5 -18.36 12.83 13.23
CA ASP A 5 -18.78 13.52 11.99
C ASP A 5 -17.70 13.56 10.89
N HIS A 6 -16.42 13.51 11.27
CA HIS A 6 -15.26 13.54 10.37
C HIS A 6 -14.87 12.17 9.78
N ILE A 7 -15.58 11.10 10.15
CA ILE A 7 -15.48 9.76 9.54
C ILE A 7 -16.83 9.35 8.92
N SER A 8 -17.68 10.33 8.65
CA SER A 8 -19.01 10.15 8.04
C SER A 8 -18.91 9.45 6.68
N PRO A 9 -20.00 8.78 6.21
CA PRO A 9 -20.00 8.08 4.94
C PRO A 9 -19.67 9.03 3.78
N THR A 10 -18.45 8.98 3.28
CA THR A 10 -18.02 9.72 2.09
C THR A 10 -18.46 8.99 0.83
N PHE A 11 -18.76 9.72 -0.25
CA PHE A 11 -19.06 9.21 -1.60
C PHE A 11 -17.88 8.43 -2.27
N HIS A 12 -16.79 8.18 -1.55
CA HIS A 12 -15.63 7.47 -2.09
C HIS A 12 -15.86 5.95 -1.97
N GLU A 13 -15.97 5.30 -3.13
CA GLU A 13 -16.50 3.94 -3.32
C GLU A 13 -15.68 2.79 -2.72
N VAL A 14 -14.40 2.98 -2.39
CA VAL A 14 -13.52 1.83 -2.10
C VAL A 14 -13.26 1.69 -0.60
N ALA A 15 -13.79 0.62 -0.01
CA ALA A 15 -13.70 0.33 1.42
C ALA A 15 -12.24 0.29 1.93
N ASP A 16 -11.32 -0.18 1.09
CA ASP A 16 -9.92 -0.40 1.42
C ASP A 16 -9.14 0.90 1.59
N ALA A 17 -9.53 1.96 0.88
CA ALA A 17 -8.98 3.31 1.07
C ALA A 17 -9.47 3.98 2.37
N ARG A 18 -10.65 3.57 2.88
CA ARG A 18 -11.19 4.11 4.15
C ARG A 18 -10.38 3.66 5.36
N LEU A 19 -9.63 2.56 5.28
CA LEU A 19 -8.73 2.15 6.35
C LEU A 19 -7.71 3.24 6.67
N LEU A 20 -7.17 3.93 5.67
CA LEU A 20 -6.19 5.00 5.92
C LEU A 20 -6.83 6.27 6.48
N LEU A 21 -8.11 6.51 6.22
CA LEU A 21 -8.85 7.57 6.89
C LEU A 21 -8.95 7.28 8.40
N HIS A 22 -9.19 6.04 8.79
CA HIS A 22 -9.18 5.62 10.20
C HIS A 22 -7.80 5.73 10.82
N VAL A 23 -6.73 5.36 10.10
CA VAL A 23 -5.34 5.55 10.55
C VAL A 23 -5.06 7.03 10.82
N ARG A 24 -5.41 7.90 9.87
CA ARG A 24 -5.26 9.36 10.02
C ARG A 24 -6.08 9.89 11.18
N HIS A 25 -7.30 9.40 11.36
CA HIS A 25 -8.16 9.76 12.49
C HIS A 25 -7.52 9.41 13.84
N ALA A 26 -7.15 8.13 14.01
CA ALA A 26 -6.49 7.63 15.22
C ALA A 26 -5.23 8.45 15.53
N SER A 27 -4.48 8.84 14.51
CA SER A 27 -3.29 9.65 14.69
C SER A 27 -3.58 11.11 15.07
N ILE A 28 -4.51 11.78 14.39
CA ILE A 28 -4.77 13.20 14.61
C ILE A 28 -5.56 13.46 15.90
N PHE A 29 -6.59 12.65 16.15
CA PHE A 29 -7.60 12.92 17.18
C PHE A 29 -7.41 12.06 18.43
N GLU A 30 -6.79 10.89 18.30
CA GLU A 30 -6.54 9.97 19.43
C GLU A 30 -5.06 9.96 19.84
N GLY A 31 -4.18 10.58 19.05
CA GLY A 31 -2.76 10.73 19.37
C GLY A 31 -1.93 9.46 19.12
N HIS A 32 -2.44 8.51 18.34
CA HIS A 32 -1.73 7.28 18.01
C HIS A 32 -0.68 7.52 16.91
N ASN A 33 0.60 7.39 17.25
CA ASN A 33 1.71 7.50 16.28
C ASN A 33 2.26 6.14 15.83
N LYS A 34 1.87 5.04 16.49
CA LYS A 34 2.16 3.66 16.08
C LYS A 34 0.86 2.93 15.79
N ILE A 35 0.64 2.55 14.54
CA ILE A 35 -0.64 2.01 14.07
C ILE A 35 -0.38 0.72 13.28
N ASN A 36 -1.22 -0.28 13.52
CA ASN A 36 -1.18 -1.56 12.82
C ASN A 36 -2.50 -1.80 12.07
N ILE A 37 -2.41 -2.11 10.78
CA ILE A 37 -3.55 -2.50 9.94
C ILE A 37 -3.49 -4.00 9.72
N LYS A 38 -4.62 -4.69 9.87
CA LYS A 38 -4.74 -6.11 9.52
C LYS A 38 -5.52 -6.27 8.24
N THR A 39 -4.95 -6.91 7.23
CA THR A 39 -5.59 -7.11 5.93
C THR A 39 -5.04 -8.33 5.20
N VAL A 40 -5.83 -8.87 4.28
CA VAL A 40 -5.37 -9.81 3.25
C VAL A 40 -5.32 -9.17 1.87
N ASP A 41 -5.87 -7.96 1.75
CA ASP A 41 -5.94 -7.22 0.50
C ASP A 41 -4.63 -6.47 0.24
N SER A 42 -4.06 -6.73 -0.93
CA SER A 42 -2.83 -6.12 -1.39
C SER A 42 -2.98 -4.64 -1.78
N TYR A 43 -4.18 -4.22 -2.17
CA TYR A 43 -4.45 -2.82 -2.49
C TYR A 43 -4.26 -1.93 -1.26
N VAL A 44 -4.60 -2.44 -0.06
CA VAL A 44 -4.35 -1.75 1.22
C VAL A 44 -2.85 -1.53 1.46
N VAL A 45 -1.98 -2.47 1.08
CA VAL A 45 -0.52 -2.31 1.20
C VAL A 45 -0.02 -1.23 0.25
N VAL A 46 -0.49 -1.25 -0.99
CA VAL A 46 -0.13 -0.27 -2.02
C VAL A 46 -0.56 1.14 -1.63
N ILE A 47 -1.81 1.30 -1.19
CA ILE A 47 -2.33 2.61 -0.82
C ILE A 47 -1.68 3.12 0.49
N ALA A 48 -1.31 2.23 1.41
CA ALA A 48 -0.55 2.60 2.60
C ALA A 48 0.84 3.14 2.25
N MET A 49 1.55 2.47 1.35
CA MET A 49 2.85 2.94 0.83
C MET A 49 2.72 4.30 0.13
N TYR A 50 1.69 4.48 -0.68
CA TYR A 50 1.41 5.75 -1.36
C TYR A 50 1.15 6.89 -0.38
N ALA A 51 0.25 6.66 0.59
CA ALA A 51 -0.27 7.70 1.45
C ALA A 51 0.53 7.92 2.73
N PHE A 52 1.55 7.12 3.04
CA PHE A 52 2.29 7.22 4.30
C PHE A 52 2.90 8.61 4.53
N SER A 53 3.46 9.24 3.49
CA SER A 53 3.96 10.63 3.56
C SER A 53 2.88 11.68 3.85
N MET A 54 1.59 11.34 3.71
CA MET A 54 0.44 12.19 4.03
C MET A 54 -0.12 11.95 5.43
N LEU A 55 0.45 10.97 6.16
CA LEU A 55 0.09 10.61 7.53
C LEU A 55 1.07 11.27 8.52
N ASP A 56 1.12 12.60 8.52
CA ASP A 56 2.16 13.43 9.18
C ASP A 56 2.46 13.12 10.67
N LYS A 57 1.53 12.47 11.38
CA LYS A 57 1.65 12.13 12.81
C LYS A 57 1.88 10.64 13.08
N VAL A 58 1.97 9.82 12.04
CA VAL A 58 2.23 8.38 12.14
C VAL A 58 3.73 8.14 11.96
N GLU A 59 4.39 7.69 13.02
CA GLU A 59 5.81 7.34 13.02
C GLU A 59 6.02 5.90 12.54
N GLU A 60 5.17 4.98 13.01
CA GLU A 60 5.28 3.56 12.67
C GLU A 60 3.94 3.04 12.15
N LEU A 61 3.86 2.86 10.83
CA LEU A 61 2.76 2.15 10.21
C LEU A 61 3.15 0.70 9.91
N TRP A 62 2.45 -0.24 10.52
CA TRP A 62 2.61 -1.67 10.32
C TRP A 62 1.40 -2.26 9.59
N ILE A 63 1.63 -3.28 8.77
CA ILE A 63 0.55 -4.09 8.20
C ILE A 63 0.77 -5.56 8.54
N GLU A 64 -0.18 -6.13 9.28
CA GLU A 64 -0.42 -7.57 9.35
C GLU A 64 -1.06 -8.04 8.05
N TYR A 65 -0.25 -8.62 7.17
CA TYR A 65 -0.67 -9.02 5.83
C TYR A 65 -0.78 -10.54 5.69
N GLY A 66 -1.87 -11.03 5.10
CA GLY A 66 -2.06 -12.43 4.75
C GLY A 66 -2.64 -13.30 5.87
N ILE A 67 -2.70 -14.62 5.64
CA ILE A 67 -3.25 -15.61 6.58
C ILE A 67 -2.39 -16.87 6.68
N GLY A 68 -2.43 -17.52 7.84
CA GLY A 68 -1.79 -18.81 8.07
C GLY A 68 -0.29 -18.80 7.76
N ARG A 69 0.14 -19.65 6.83
CA ARG A 69 1.56 -19.80 6.45
C ARG A 69 2.12 -18.61 5.65
N HIS A 70 1.24 -17.75 5.14
CA HIS A 70 1.61 -16.58 4.35
C HIS A 70 1.43 -15.26 5.11
N PHE A 71 1.18 -15.37 6.43
CA PHE A 71 1.08 -14.21 7.30
C PHE A 71 2.46 -13.56 7.49
N GLN A 72 2.50 -12.23 7.38
CA GLN A 72 3.71 -11.44 7.59
C GLN A 72 3.42 -10.04 8.12
N TYR A 73 4.40 -9.45 8.79
CA TYR A 73 4.38 -8.04 9.22
C TYR A 73 5.16 -7.18 8.23
N LEU A 74 4.51 -6.18 7.66
CA LEU A 74 5.11 -5.24 6.72
C LEU A 74 5.34 -3.88 7.41
N PRO A 75 6.60 -3.45 7.62
CA PRO A 75 6.92 -2.13 8.17
C PRO A 75 6.84 -1.07 7.08
N ILE A 76 5.66 -0.48 6.87
CA ILE A 76 5.43 0.51 5.80
C ILE A 76 6.34 1.72 5.93
N TYR A 77 6.59 2.19 7.15
CA TYR A 77 7.49 3.31 7.40
C TYR A 77 8.92 3.06 6.89
N LEU A 78 9.50 1.87 7.15
CA LEU A 78 10.83 1.49 6.65
C LEU A 78 10.82 1.24 5.13
N MET A 79 9.76 0.63 4.61
CA MET A 79 9.65 0.36 3.18
C MET A 79 9.52 1.67 2.39
N HIS A 80 8.76 2.64 2.92
CA HIS A 80 8.63 3.96 2.31
C HIS A 80 9.97 4.71 2.32
N GLU A 81 10.78 4.63 3.37
CA GLU A 81 12.12 5.26 3.38
C GLU A 81 13.04 4.72 2.27
N LYS A 82 12.89 3.44 1.91
CA LYS A 82 13.67 2.80 0.84
C LYS A 82 13.17 3.13 -0.56
N LEU A 83 11.88 3.43 -0.72
CA LEU A 83 11.33 3.84 -2.01
C LEU A 83 11.49 5.35 -2.20
N SER A 84 11.90 5.78 -3.40
CA SER A 84 11.91 7.20 -3.70
C SER A 84 10.47 7.74 -3.72
N PRO A 85 10.22 9.01 -3.30
CA PRO A 85 8.86 9.57 -3.26
C PRO A 85 8.13 9.51 -4.61
N GLY A 86 8.87 9.64 -5.72
CA GLY A 86 8.32 9.51 -7.06
C GLY A 86 7.78 8.11 -7.37
N LEU A 87 8.38 7.06 -6.80
CA LEU A 87 7.90 5.68 -6.97
C LEU A 87 6.66 5.40 -6.12
N SER A 88 6.65 5.83 -4.86
CA SER A 88 5.50 5.63 -3.98
C SER A 88 4.23 6.22 -4.59
N ASN A 89 4.35 7.37 -5.26
CA ASN A 89 3.26 8.03 -6.00
C ASN A 89 2.73 7.22 -7.19
N LEU A 90 3.56 6.35 -7.78
CA LEU A 90 3.20 5.58 -8.96
C LEU A 90 2.75 4.16 -8.60
N LEU A 91 2.92 3.71 -7.36
CA LEU A 91 2.49 2.38 -6.91
C LEU A 91 0.99 2.11 -7.17
N PRO A 92 0.05 3.04 -6.93
CA PRO A 92 -1.37 2.81 -7.26
C PRO A 92 -1.58 2.59 -8.76
N PHE A 93 -0.87 3.36 -9.60
CA PHE A 93 -0.89 3.21 -11.05
C PHE A 93 -0.36 1.84 -11.47
N PHE A 94 0.78 1.39 -10.92
CA PHE A 94 1.35 0.08 -11.24
C PHE A 94 0.51 -1.09 -10.75
N HIS A 95 -0.10 -0.97 -9.58
CA HIS A 95 -1.00 -1.99 -9.06
C HIS A 95 -2.22 -2.15 -9.97
N ALA A 96 -2.84 -1.05 -10.41
CA ALA A 96 -3.91 -1.09 -11.41
C ALA A 96 -3.44 -1.63 -12.77
N PHE A 97 -2.24 -1.23 -13.22
CA PHE A 97 -1.67 -1.60 -14.52
C PHE A 97 -1.25 -3.07 -14.61
N THR A 98 -0.83 -3.67 -13.50
CA THR A 98 -0.32 -5.05 -13.45
C THR A 98 -1.37 -6.08 -13.00
N GLY A 99 -2.63 -5.65 -12.93
CA GLY A 99 -3.76 -6.48 -12.54
C GLY A 99 -3.96 -6.46 -11.02
N ALA A 100 -4.70 -5.45 -10.54
CA ALA A 100 -5.62 -5.68 -9.43
C ALA A 100 -6.64 -6.73 -9.90
N GLU A 101 -7.14 -7.60 -9.03
CA GLU A 101 -7.75 -8.90 -9.33
C GLU A 101 -8.93 -8.91 -10.34
N ASN A 102 -9.39 -7.74 -10.78
CA ASN A 102 -10.52 -7.53 -11.69
C ASN A 102 -10.18 -6.75 -12.98
N VAL A 103 -8.92 -6.38 -13.25
CA VAL A 103 -8.53 -5.58 -14.43
C VAL A 103 -7.70 -6.43 -15.39
N LEU A 104 -8.16 -6.52 -16.65
CA LEU A 104 -7.47 -7.19 -17.75
C LEU A 104 -6.01 -6.73 -17.84
N SER A 105 -5.06 -7.62 -17.54
CA SER A 105 -3.65 -7.41 -17.83
C SER A 105 -3.40 -7.45 -19.33
N PHE A 106 -2.55 -6.58 -19.87
CA PHE A 106 -2.12 -6.67 -21.27
C PHE A 106 -1.34 -7.98 -21.50
N ALA A 107 -1.78 -8.78 -22.47
CA ALA A 107 -1.11 -10.02 -22.84
C ALA A 107 0.37 -9.76 -23.21
N GLY A 108 1.29 -10.41 -22.50
CA GLY A 108 2.74 -10.31 -22.75
C GLY A 108 3.49 -9.22 -21.98
N ILE A 109 2.82 -8.41 -21.15
CA ILE A 109 3.49 -7.41 -20.29
C ILE A 109 3.44 -7.86 -18.82
N GLY A 110 4.54 -8.42 -18.33
CA GLY A 110 4.71 -8.75 -16.90
C GLY A 110 5.06 -7.52 -16.05
N LYS A 111 4.94 -7.64 -14.71
CA LYS A 111 5.25 -6.58 -13.72
C LYS A 111 6.61 -5.92 -13.94
N THR A 112 7.63 -6.73 -14.19
CA THR A 112 9.00 -6.27 -14.43
C THR A 112 9.17 -5.56 -15.78
N THR A 113 8.44 -5.99 -16.81
CA THR A 113 8.51 -5.43 -18.17
C THR A 113 7.75 -4.11 -18.26
N ALA A 114 6.58 -4.02 -17.62
CA ALA A 114 5.84 -2.77 -17.44
C ALA A 114 6.72 -1.69 -16.80
N TRP A 115 7.43 -2.07 -15.74
CA TRP A 115 8.26 -1.15 -14.98
C TRP A 115 9.49 -0.65 -15.74
N LYS A 116 10.22 -1.55 -16.42
CA LYS A 116 11.39 -1.18 -17.27
C LYS A 116 11.00 -0.19 -18.38
N THR A 117 9.78 -0.30 -18.90
CA THR A 117 9.29 0.56 -19.98
C THR A 117 9.00 1.99 -19.52
N CYS A 118 8.71 2.19 -18.22
CA CYS A 118 8.41 3.50 -17.64
C CYS A 118 9.64 4.37 -17.30
N GLY A 119 10.87 3.93 -17.62
CA GLY A 119 12.06 4.79 -17.56
C GLY A 119 12.65 5.04 -16.17
N PHE A 120 12.37 4.19 -15.18
CA PHE A 120 12.94 4.31 -13.83
C PHE A 120 14.42 3.93 -13.76
N ARG A 121 15.10 4.44 -12.73
CA ARG A 121 16.51 4.12 -12.48
C ARG A 121 16.62 2.68 -11.97
N GLU A 122 17.76 2.05 -12.19
CA GLU A 122 17.99 0.65 -11.80
C GLU A 122 17.76 0.40 -10.29
N VAL A 123 18.10 1.38 -9.44
CA VAL A 123 17.84 1.36 -7.98
C VAL A 123 16.36 1.26 -7.64
N ASP A 124 15.49 1.88 -8.45
CA ASP A 124 14.04 1.85 -8.26
C ASP A 124 13.46 0.48 -8.63
N VAL A 125 14.06 -0.19 -9.61
CA VAL A 125 13.69 -1.57 -10.02
C VAL A 125 14.06 -2.57 -8.95
N VAL A 126 15.21 -2.40 -8.30
CA VAL A 126 15.65 -3.25 -7.19
C VAL A 126 14.77 -3.04 -5.97
N ALA A 127 14.49 -1.79 -5.58
CA ALA A 127 13.59 -1.49 -4.46
C ALA A 127 12.17 -2.00 -4.70
N PHE A 128 11.65 -1.90 -5.94
CA PHE A 128 10.37 -2.49 -6.30
C PHE A 128 10.43 -4.02 -6.35
N GLY A 129 11.54 -4.61 -6.82
CA GLY A 129 11.76 -6.05 -6.78
C GLY A 129 11.85 -6.58 -5.34
N GLU A 130 12.46 -5.83 -4.43
CA GLU A 130 12.48 -6.11 -2.99
C GLU A 130 11.09 -5.91 -2.36
N PHE A 131 10.37 -4.85 -2.70
CA PHE A 131 8.98 -4.65 -2.30
C PHE A 131 8.11 -5.81 -2.79
N LEU A 132 8.24 -6.19 -4.06
CA LEU A 132 7.56 -7.32 -4.64
C LEU A 132 7.99 -8.61 -3.95
N ASN A 133 9.27 -8.86 -3.68
CA ASN A 133 9.81 -10.04 -2.98
C ASN A 133 9.34 -10.12 -1.52
N MET A 134 9.29 -8.99 -0.82
CA MET A 134 8.69 -8.85 0.52
C MET A 134 7.17 -9.07 0.47
N ALA A 135 6.54 -8.79 -0.67
CA ALA A 135 5.14 -9.12 -0.92
C ALA A 135 4.96 -10.55 -1.51
N HIS A 136 6.00 -11.16 -2.06
CA HIS A 136 6.01 -12.39 -2.88
C HIS A 136 6.06 -13.65 -2.02
N THR A 137 5.05 -13.79 -1.17
CA THR A 137 4.58 -15.14 -0.88
C THR A 137 3.16 -15.40 -1.40
N GLN A 138 2.44 -14.44 -2.03
CA GLN A 138 1.08 -14.72 -2.57
C GLN A 138 0.60 -13.95 -3.83
N PHE A 139 1.41 -13.12 -4.51
CA PHE A 139 0.93 -12.35 -5.68
C PHE A 139 0.83 -13.13 -7.01
N ILE A 140 0.85 -14.46 -6.95
CA ILE A 140 0.55 -15.36 -8.07
C ILE A 140 -0.32 -16.49 -7.53
N SER A 141 -1.64 -16.29 -7.59
CA SER A 141 -2.59 -17.33 -7.98
C SER A 141 -3.75 -16.69 -8.71
#